data_AF-A0AAV3ZML9-F1
#
_entry.id   AF-A0AAV3ZML9-F1
#
_cell.length_a   1.000
_cell.length_b   1.000
_cell.length_c   1.000
_cell.angle_alpha   90.00
_cell.angle_beta   90.00
_cell.angle_gamma   90.00
#
_symmetry.space_group_name_H-M   'P 1'
#
loop_
_entity.id
_entity.type
_entity.pdbx_description
1 polymer ?
#
loop_
_entity_poly.entity_id
_entity_poly.type
_entity_poly.pdbx_seq_one_letter_code
_entity_poly.pdbx_strand_id
1 'polypeptide(L)'
;MPQNKVRKTDRGTFESDDMEAAVLAVVEHGQSIRKVAKDFSLKRTILALYVKEKKQAEDPETVCYKKSHITKQVFGQENEKLFVEYDIQCSKMFHGLSVKAVTQLAYNYAKRNNKVYPAS
;
A
#
# COMPACT_ATOMS: atom_id res chain seq x y z
N MET A 1 2.18 -24.51 12.26
CA MET A 1 1.55 -23.79 13.40
C MET A 1 0.99 -22.48 12.90
N PRO A 2 -0.24 -22.07 13.27
CA PRO A 2 -0.77 -20.78 12.85
C PRO A 2 -0.06 -19.67 13.63
N GLN A 3 0.69 -18.81 12.93
CA GLN A 3 1.30 -17.62 13.54
C GLN A 3 0.25 -16.50 13.63
N ASN A 4 -0.32 -16.28 14.82
CA ASN A 4 -1.19 -15.13 15.03
C ASN A 4 -0.32 -13.88 15.28
N LYS A 5 0.19 -13.29 14.18
CA LYS A 5 1.16 -12.19 14.24
C LYS A 5 0.45 -10.87 14.53
N VAL A 6 0.41 -10.47 15.80
CA VAL A 6 -0.08 -9.14 16.22
C VAL A 6 0.96 -8.06 15.86
N ARG A 7 0.49 -6.91 15.37
CA ARG A 7 1.36 -5.76 15.09
C ARG A 7 1.98 -5.23 16.37
N LYS A 8 3.29 -4.95 16.33
CA LYS A 8 4.05 -4.39 17.46
C LYS A 8 4.11 -2.86 17.46
N THR A 9 3.73 -2.22 16.35
CA THR A 9 3.89 -0.77 16.18
C THR A 9 2.83 -0.18 15.26
N ASP A 10 2.42 1.05 15.56
CA ASP A 10 1.54 1.88 14.72
C ASP A 10 2.32 2.61 13.61
N ARG A 11 3.52 2.12 13.32
CA ARG A 11 4.40 2.68 12.29
C ARG A 11 3.75 2.51 10.92
N GLY A 12 3.39 3.63 10.28
CA GLY A 12 2.79 3.62 8.94
C GLY A 12 1.28 3.36 8.95
N THR A 13 0.62 3.52 10.10
CA THR A 13 -0.83 3.74 10.16
C THR A 13 -1.08 5.24 10.17
N PHE A 14 -1.74 5.72 9.13
CA PHE A 14 -2.33 7.05 9.04
C PHE A 14 -3.51 6.92 8.10
N GLU A 15 -4.53 7.72 8.36
CA GLU A 15 -5.65 7.90 7.45
C GLU A 15 -5.23 8.83 6.31
N SER A 16 -5.83 8.65 5.14
CA SER A 16 -5.51 9.49 3.97
C SER A 16 -5.84 10.96 4.27
N ASP A 17 -6.98 11.18 4.91
CA ASP A 17 -7.54 12.49 5.21
C ASP A 17 -6.68 13.24 6.24
N ASP A 18 -6.19 12.55 7.28
CA ASP A 18 -5.25 13.11 8.25
C ASP A 18 -3.94 13.56 7.60
N MET A 19 -3.43 12.77 6.65
CA MET A 19 -2.19 13.10 5.93
C MET A 19 -2.41 14.30 5.01
N GLU A 20 -3.54 14.38 4.34
CA GLU A 20 -3.91 15.50 3.47
C GLU A 20 -4.00 16.81 4.26
N ALA A 21 -4.74 16.82 5.36
CA ALA A 21 -4.87 17.98 6.24
C ALA A 21 -3.50 18.43 6.79
N ALA A 22 -2.66 17.49 7.19
CA ALA A 22 -1.32 17.79 7.69
C ALA A 22 -0.39 18.36 6.61
N VAL A 23 -0.50 17.89 5.37
CA VAL A 23 0.28 18.44 4.24
C VAL A 23 -0.20 19.85 3.89
N LEU A 24 -1.51 20.09 3.84
CA LEU A 24 -2.10 21.41 3.62
C LEU A 24 -1.63 22.41 4.68
N ALA A 25 -1.62 22.02 5.96
CA ALA A 25 -1.15 22.88 7.04
C ALA A 25 0.32 23.33 6.88
N VAL A 26 1.17 22.49 6.28
CA VAL A 26 2.57 22.85 6.02
C VAL A 26 2.72 23.68 4.75
N VAL A 27 1.98 23.35 3.69
CA VAL A 27 2.14 24.00 2.38
C VAL A 27 1.45 25.36 2.33
N GLU A 28 0.22 25.46 2.84
CA GLU A 28 -0.60 26.67 2.75
C GLU A 28 -0.42 27.59 3.96
N HIS A 29 -0.39 27.03 5.17
CA HIS A 29 -0.25 27.82 6.41
C HIS A 29 1.21 27.99 6.86
N GLY A 30 2.18 27.45 6.12
CA GLY A 30 3.61 27.60 6.41
C GLY A 30 4.06 27.02 7.75
N GLN A 31 3.29 26.09 8.33
CA GLN A 31 3.60 25.54 9.65
C GLN A 31 4.84 24.62 9.61
N SER A 32 5.57 24.54 10.72
CA SER A 32 6.75 23.69 10.77
C SER A 32 6.36 22.19 10.71
N ILE A 33 7.01 21.44 9.81
CA ILE A 33 6.84 19.98 9.64
C ILE A 33 6.90 19.24 10.99
N ARG A 34 7.79 19.66 11.88
CA ARG A 34 7.98 19.01 13.19
C ARG A 34 6.80 19.24 14.15
N LYS A 35 6.17 20.41 14.10
CA LYS A 35 4.99 20.74 14.90
C LYS A 35 3.78 19.96 14.39
N VAL A 36 3.48 20.09 13.09
CA VAL A 36 2.35 19.40 12.45
C VAL A 36 2.46 17.88 12.62
N ALA A 37 3.64 17.30 12.45
CA ALA A 37 3.82 15.86 12.66
C ALA A 37 3.51 15.41 14.10
N LYS A 38 3.75 16.26 15.11
CA LYS A 38 3.34 15.96 16.49
C LYS A 38 1.83 16.10 16.68
N ASP A 39 1.25 17.18 16.16
CA ASP A 39 -0.17 17.49 16.32
C ASP A 39 -1.06 16.40 15.70
N PHE A 40 -0.68 15.91 14.52
CA PHE A 40 -1.37 14.82 13.81
C PHE A 40 -0.86 13.42 14.16
N SER A 41 0.06 13.28 15.11
CA SER A 41 0.70 11.98 15.47
C SER A 41 1.31 11.23 14.27
N LEU A 42 1.78 11.97 13.27
CA LEU A 42 2.37 11.43 12.05
C LEU A 42 3.90 11.30 12.17
N LYS A 43 4.47 10.39 11.38
CA LYS A 43 5.92 10.35 11.22
C LYS A 43 6.40 11.54 10.42
N ARG A 44 7.29 12.34 11.02
CA ARG A 44 7.96 13.49 10.39
C ARG A 44 8.52 13.19 8.98
N THR A 45 9.14 12.02 8.80
CA THR A 45 9.75 11.63 7.53
C THR A 45 8.73 11.39 6.43
N ILE A 46 7.56 10.82 6.77
CA ILE A 46 6.48 10.57 5.81
C ILE A 46 5.82 11.89 5.42
N LEU A 47 5.53 12.74 6.40
CA LEU A 47 4.95 14.05 6.14
C LEU A 47 5.87 14.91 5.25
N ALA A 48 7.18 14.92 5.53
CA ALA A 48 8.15 15.64 4.71
C ALA A 48 8.22 15.12 3.25
N LEU A 49 8.03 13.81 3.05
CA LEU A 49 7.98 13.20 1.72
C LEU A 49 6.76 13.71 0.94
N TYR A 50 5.57 13.64 1.51
CA TYR A 50 4.35 14.12 0.82
C TYR A 50 4.33 15.63 0.61
N VAL A 51 4.88 16.41 1.54
CA VAL A 51 5.06 17.87 1.33
C VAL A 51 5.98 18.14 0.14
N LYS A 52 7.04 17.34 -0.03
CA LYS A 52 7.94 17.46 -1.17
C LYS A 52 7.23 17.06 -2.47
N GLU A 53 6.50 15.95 -2.47
CA GLU A 53 5.71 15.50 -3.63
C GLU A 53 4.68 16.54 -4.05
N LYS A 54 3.93 17.11 -3.11
CA LYS A 54 2.95 18.18 -3.39
C LYS A 54 3.57 19.45 -3.97
N LYS A 55 4.79 19.80 -3.55
CA LYS A 55 5.52 20.95 -4.09
C LYS A 55 6.13 20.69 -5.47
N GLN A 56 6.38 19.43 -5.81
CA GLN A 56 7.02 19.03 -7.07
C GLN A 56 6.01 18.58 -8.13
N ALA A 57 4.77 18.27 -7.74
CA ALA A 57 3.72 17.88 -8.66
C ALA A 57 3.33 19.06 -9.56
N GLU A 58 3.20 18.80 -10.87
CA GLU A 58 2.66 19.76 -11.84
C GLU A 58 1.17 20.05 -11.52
N ASP A 59 0.42 19.00 -11.13
CA ASP A 59 -0.95 19.08 -10.64
C ASP A 59 -1.03 18.67 -9.17
N PRO A 60 -1.17 19.62 -8.21
CA PRO A 60 -1.14 19.34 -6.78
C PRO A 60 -2.35 18.56 -6.26
N GLU A 61 -3.46 18.49 -7.01
CA GLU A 61 -4.65 17.68 -6.67
C GLU A 61 -4.48 16.20 -7.01
N THR A 62 -3.51 15.84 -7.87
CA THR A 62 -3.27 14.45 -8.29
C THR A 62 -2.49 13.65 -7.23
N VAL A 63 -1.97 14.32 -6.19
CA VAL A 63 -1.15 13.69 -5.15
C VAL A 63 -2.01 12.80 -4.27
N CYS A 64 -1.82 11.49 -4.41
CA CYS A 64 -2.54 10.50 -3.62
C CYS A 64 -1.82 10.22 -2.30
N TYR A 65 -2.42 10.58 -1.16
CA TYR A 65 -1.87 10.31 0.18
C TYR A 65 -2.06 8.85 0.64
N LYS A 66 -2.03 7.90 -0.30
CA LYS A 66 -2.15 6.46 -0.02
C LYS A 66 -0.78 5.82 0.18
N LYS A 67 -0.75 4.78 1.01
CA LYS A 67 0.45 4.00 1.28
C LYS A 67 0.99 3.39 -0.03
N SER A 68 2.31 3.40 -0.21
CA SER A 68 2.99 2.87 -1.41
C SER A 68 2.61 1.43 -1.78
N HIS A 69 2.20 0.60 -0.82
CA HIS A 69 1.79 -0.78 -1.09
C HIS A 69 0.41 -0.86 -1.74
N ILE A 70 -0.48 0.07 -1.41
CA ILE A 70 -1.82 0.16 -1.99
C ILE A 70 -1.71 0.67 -3.44
N THR A 71 -0.83 1.64 -3.68
CA THR A 71 -0.64 2.20 -5.03
C THR A 71 0.01 1.21 -6.00
N LYS A 72 0.74 0.21 -5.51
CA LYS A 72 1.37 -0.85 -6.32
C LYS A 72 0.61 -2.18 -6.26
N GLN A 73 -0.63 -2.18 -5.77
CA GLN A 73 -1.41 -3.40 -5.66
C GLN A 73 -1.86 -3.89 -7.04
N VAL A 74 -1.43 -5.09 -7.42
CA VAL A 74 -1.74 -5.69 -8.74
C VAL A 74 -3.15 -6.29 -8.78
N PHE A 75 -3.58 -6.90 -7.67
CA PHE A 75 -4.83 -7.63 -7.55
C PHE A 75 -5.76 -6.96 -6.54
N GLY A 76 -6.99 -6.69 -6.96
CA GLY A 76 -8.07 -6.32 -6.04
C GLY A 76 -8.56 -7.50 -5.19
N GLN A 77 -9.42 -7.19 -4.22
CA GLN A 77 -9.95 -8.16 -3.24
C GLN A 77 -10.65 -9.37 -3.88
N GLU A 78 -11.36 -9.17 -4.99
CA GLU A 78 -12.06 -10.26 -5.70
C GLU A 78 -11.07 -11.27 -6.28
N ASN A 79 -10.00 -10.79 -6.90
CA ASN A 79 -8.96 -11.66 -7.45
C ASN A 79 -8.24 -12.42 -6.34
N GLU A 80 -7.94 -11.75 -5.22
CA GLU A 80 -7.32 -12.38 -4.05
C GLU A 80 -8.20 -13.50 -3.49
N LYS A 81 -9.52 -13.32 -3.42
CA LYS A 81 -10.46 -14.37 -3.01
C LYS A 81 -10.40 -15.58 -3.94
N LEU A 82 -10.40 -15.36 -5.26
CA LEU A 82 -10.29 -16.43 -6.25
C LEU A 82 -8.99 -17.23 -6.09
N PHE A 83 -7.86 -16.55 -5.84
CA PHE A 83 -6.59 -17.24 -5.58
C PHE A 83 -6.64 -18.08 -4.30
N VAL A 84 -7.22 -17.55 -3.22
CA VAL A 84 -7.36 -18.28 -1.96
C VAL A 84 -8.22 -19.53 -2.13
N GLU A 85 -9.34 -19.43 -2.83
CA GLU A 85 -10.21 -20.58 -3.12
C GLU A 85 -9.47 -21.65 -3.93
N TYR A 86 -8.73 -21.23 -4.95
CA TYR A 86 -7.93 -22.12 -5.79
C TYR A 86 -6.81 -22.82 -5.01
N ASP A 87 -6.08 -22.09 -4.17
CA ASP A 87 -5.02 -22.64 -3.32
C ASP A 87 -5.57 -23.67 -2.33
N ILE A 88 -6.75 -23.40 -1.74
CA ILE A 88 -7.45 -24.34 -0.86
C ILE A 88 -7.86 -25.61 -1.62
N GLN A 89 -8.38 -25.48 -2.85
CA GLN A 89 -8.72 -26.63 -3.68
C GLN A 89 -7.48 -27.48 -4.02
N CYS A 90 -6.38 -26.83 -4.44
CA CYS A 90 -5.12 -27.51 -4.73
C CYS A 90 -4.56 -28.26 -3.51
N SER A 91 -4.69 -27.67 -2.31
CA SER A 91 -4.30 -28.26 -1.04
C SER A 91 -5.13 -29.49 -0.66
N LYS A 92 -6.39 -29.56 -1.09
CA LYS A 92 -7.26 -30.72 -0.85
C LYS A 92 -6.98 -31.89 -1.80
N MET A 93 -6.52 -31.63 -3.02
CA MET A 93 -6.31 -32.66 -4.04
C MET A 93 -4.93 -33.33 -3.93
N PHE A 94 -3.87 -32.56 -3.66
CA PHE A 94 -2.49 -33.04 -3.58
C PHE A 94 -1.75 -32.34 -2.42
N HIS A 95 -0.43 -32.15 -2.53
CA HIS A 95 0.41 -31.45 -1.55
C HIS A 95 0.27 -29.91 -1.59
N GLY A 96 -0.73 -29.39 -2.32
CA GLY A 96 -0.90 -27.96 -2.56
C GLY A 96 0.13 -27.36 -3.51
N LEU A 97 0.08 -26.04 -3.67
CA LEU A 97 1.03 -25.29 -4.49
C LEU A 97 2.19 -24.78 -3.65
N SER A 98 3.41 -24.94 -4.16
CA SER A 98 4.58 -24.28 -3.57
C SER A 98 4.51 -22.77 -3.80
N VAL A 99 5.18 -21.98 -2.95
CA VAL A 99 5.25 -20.52 -3.08
C VAL A 99 5.71 -20.08 -4.47
N LYS A 100 6.68 -20.79 -5.07
CA LYS A 100 7.16 -20.50 -6.44
C LYS A 100 6.09 -20.75 -7.50
N ALA A 101 5.30 -21.81 -7.34
CA ALA A 101 4.23 -22.12 -8.27
C ALA A 101 3.09 -21.09 -8.17
N VAL A 102 2.73 -20.68 -6.94
CA VAL A 102 1.72 -19.63 -6.71
C VAL A 102 2.17 -18.30 -7.32
N THR A 103 3.44 -17.89 -7.15
CA THR A 103 3.93 -16.63 -7.74
C THR A 103 3.98 -16.67 -9.26
N GLN A 104 4.37 -17.80 -9.86
CA GLN A 104 4.32 -17.99 -11.32
C GLN A 104 2.89 -17.94 -11.85
N LEU A 105 1.95 -18.58 -11.14
CA LEU A 105 0.54 -18.57 -11.49
C LEU A 105 -0.02 -17.14 -11.44
N ALA A 106 0.26 -16.40 -10.36
CA ALA A 106 -0.13 -15.00 -10.21
C ALA A 106 0.45 -14.11 -11.32
N TYR A 107 1.75 -14.25 -11.64
CA TYR A 107 2.39 -13.51 -12.74
C TYR A 107 1.72 -13.81 -14.09
N ASN A 108 1.51 -15.08 -14.40
CA ASN A 108 0.85 -15.50 -15.65
C ASN A 108 -0.60 -15.00 -15.73
N TYR A 109 -1.33 -15.02 -14.62
CA TYR A 109 -2.67 -14.47 -14.52
C TYR A 109 -2.69 -12.95 -14.77
N ALA A 110 -1.77 -12.20 -14.14
CA ALA A 110 -1.64 -10.76 -14.36
C ALA A 110 -1.31 -10.44 -15.83
N LYS A 111 -0.38 -11.19 -16.41
CA LYS A 111 0.04 -11.05 -17.81
C LYS A 111 -1.10 -11.34 -18.80
N ARG A 112 -1.89 -12.38 -18.56
CA ARG A 112 -3.04 -12.74 -19.42
C ARG A 112 -4.21 -11.77 -19.30
N ASN A 113 -4.42 -11.22 -18.10
CA ASN A 113 -5.50 -10.27 -17.83
C ASN A 113 -5.10 -8.79 -18.00
N ASN A 114 -3.95 -8.52 -18.64
CA ASN A 114 -3.43 -7.18 -18.90
C ASN A 114 -3.41 -6.27 -17.65
N LYS A 115 -3.08 -6.85 -16.47
CA LYS A 115 -2.92 -6.07 -15.24
C LYS A 115 -1.56 -5.37 -15.23
N VAL A 116 -1.42 -4.30 -14.45
CA VAL A 116 -0.11 -3.68 -14.21
C VAL A 116 0.67 -4.57 -13.25
N TYR A 117 1.77 -5.16 -13.71
CA TYR A 117 2.62 -6.06 -12.92
C TYR A 117 4.08 -5.61 -12.98
N PRO A 118 4.91 -5.93 -11.96
CA PRO A 118 6.33 -5.57 -11.97
C PRO A 118 7.10 -6.32 -13.06
N ALA A 119 8.10 -5.66 -13.66
CA ALA A 119 9.03 -6.31 -14.57
C ALA A 119 9.85 -7.40 -13.85
N SER A 120 10.15 -8.47 -14.58
CA SER A 120 10.87 -9.67 -14.12
C SER A 120 12.30 -9.38 -13.68
#